data_AF-A0A1F9ZEC0-F1
#
_entry.id   AF-A0A1F9ZEC0-F1
#
_cell.length_a   1.000
_cell.length_b   1.000
_cell.length_c   1.000
_cell.angle_alpha   90.00
_cell.angle_beta   90.00
_cell.angle_gamma   90.00
#
_symmetry.space_group_name_H-M   'P 1'
#
loop_
_entity.id
_entity.type
_entity.pdbx_description
1 polymer ?
#
loop_
_entity_poly.entity_id
_entity_poly.type
_entity_poly.pdbx_seq_one_letter_code
_entity_poly.pdbx_strand_id
1 'polypeptide(L)'
;MATDRGAISLTLAGGRVLSGKRVGCVEIEDFRPQGNVFAVGVVDATPDVRVGSEVAVVHGGDVRAVGVARMNAREMVDLERGEAVRVRHRASAPKA
;
A
#
# COMPACT_ATOMS: atom_id res chain seq x y z
N MET A 1 8.60 6.78 -16.13
CA MET A 1 9.24 5.66 -15.40
C MET A 1 8.60 4.38 -15.90
N ALA A 2 9.26 3.67 -16.82
CA ALA A 2 8.79 2.38 -17.33
C ALA A 2 9.26 1.29 -16.37
N THR A 3 8.37 0.37 -16.00
CA THR A 3 8.75 -0.80 -15.20
C THR A 3 9.27 -1.88 -16.14
N ASP A 4 10.33 -2.57 -15.74
CA ASP A 4 10.91 -3.73 -16.46
C ASP A 4 9.96 -4.95 -16.53
N ARG A 5 8.75 -4.84 -15.95
CA ARG A 5 7.83 -5.96 -15.73
C ARG A 5 6.48 -5.85 -16.45
N GLY A 6 6.28 -4.81 -17.29
CA GLY A 6 5.03 -4.61 -18.03
C GLY A 6 3.80 -4.31 -17.17
N ALA A 7 3.97 -4.07 -15.86
CA ALA A 7 2.89 -3.78 -14.93
C ALA A 7 2.52 -2.28 -14.92
N ILE A 8 1.24 -2.00 -14.70
CA ILE A 8 0.73 -0.64 -14.55
C ILE A 8 1.32 -0.02 -13.28
N SER A 9 2.01 1.11 -13.41
CA SER A 9 2.46 1.85 -12.23
C SER A 9 1.31 2.63 -11.62
N LEU A 10 0.83 2.18 -10.46
CA LEU A 10 -0.27 2.84 -9.76
C LEU A 10 0.14 4.24 -9.30
N THR A 11 -0.72 5.23 -9.54
CA THR A 11 -0.59 6.60 -9.03
C THR A 11 -1.50 6.78 -7.82
N LEU A 12 -1.32 7.87 -7.05
CA LEU A 12 -2.23 8.18 -5.94
C LEU A 12 -3.69 8.32 -6.39
N ALA A 13 -3.94 8.89 -7.57
CA ALA A 13 -5.30 8.99 -8.12
C ALA A 13 -5.89 7.60 -8.39
N GLY A 14 -5.11 6.68 -8.97
CA GLY A 14 -5.51 5.29 -9.16
C GLY A 14 -5.72 4.56 -7.83
N GLY A 15 -4.85 4.80 -6.84
CA GLY A 15 -4.98 4.24 -5.50
C GLY A 15 -6.31 4.61 -4.83
N ARG A 16 -6.80 5.84 -5.01
CA ARG A 16 -8.12 6.27 -4.52
C ARG A 16 -9.27 5.52 -5.19
N VAL A 17 -9.17 5.27 -6.50
CA VAL A 17 -10.16 4.48 -7.23
C VAL A 17 -10.20 3.03 -6.72
N LEU A 18 -9.02 2.43 -6.47
CA LEU A 18 -8.91 1.07 -5.94
C LEU A 18 -9.43 0.98 -4.49
N SER A 19 -9.09 1.96 -3.65
CA SER A 19 -9.58 2.07 -2.28
C SER A 19 -11.11 2.10 -2.22
N GLY A 20 -11.76 2.92 -3.07
CA GLY A 20 -13.23 2.97 -3.14
C GLY A 20 -13.89 1.65 -3.54
N LYS A 21 -13.15 0.72 -4.18
CA LYS A 21 -13.62 -0.62 -4.55
C LYS A 21 -13.12 -1.73 -3.61
N ARG A 22 -12.27 -1.40 -2.64
CA ARG A 22 -11.59 -2.34 -1.73
C ARG A 22 -10.85 -3.47 -2.45
N VAL A 23 -10.08 -3.12 -3.47
CA VAL A 23 -9.23 -4.05 -4.24
C VAL A 23 -7.77 -3.59 -4.15
N GLY A 24 -6.83 -4.50 -3.93
CA GLY A 24 -5.40 -4.19 -3.82
C GLY A 24 -5.06 -3.16 -2.74
N CYS A 25 -5.68 -3.26 -1.56
CA CYS A 25 -5.52 -2.30 -0.48
C CYS A 25 -4.79 -2.91 0.73
N VAL A 26 -3.95 -2.11 1.36
CA VAL A 26 -3.26 -2.43 2.62
C VAL A 26 -3.65 -1.37 3.65
N GLU A 27 -4.40 -1.77 4.66
CA GLU A 27 -4.82 -0.92 5.77
C GLU A 27 -3.70 -0.83 6.80
N ILE A 28 -3.33 0.39 7.16
CA ILE A 28 -2.28 0.66 8.15
C ILE A 28 -2.85 1.37 9.38
N GLU A 29 -2.08 1.35 10.46
CA GLU A 29 -2.33 2.22 11.61
C GLU A 29 -2.29 3.72 11.23
N ASP A 30 -2.66 4.59 12.17
CA ASP A 30 -2.77 6.03 11.91
C ASP A 30 -1.40 6.74 11.82
N PHE A 31 -0.66 6.48 10.75
CA PHE A 31 0.56 7.23 10.40
C PHE A 31 0.64 7.58 8.91
N ARG A 32 1.46 8.58 8.57
CA ARG A 32 1.79 8.93 7.18
C ARG A 32 3.15 8.33 6.81
N PRO A 33 3.24 7.41 5.83
CA PRO A 33 4.50 6.79 5.45
C PRO A 33 5.53 7.82 4.96
N GLN A 34 6.68 7.89 5.64
CA GLN A 34 7.85 8.64 5.14
C GLN A 34 8.79 7.77 4.29
N GLY A 35 8.76 6.46 4.52
CA GLY A 35 9.50 5.44 3.78
C GLY A 35 8.60 4.25 3.42
N ASN A 36 9.17 3.04 3.49
CA ASN A 36 8.41 1.81 3.25
C ASN A 36 7.48 1.49 4.42
N VAL A 37 6.46 0.70 4.15
CA VAL A 37 5.55 0.17 5.19
C VAL A 37 6.06 -1.19 5.62
N PHE A 38 6.18 -1.39 6.93
CA PHE A 38 6.56 -2.66 7.55
C PHE A 38 5.33 -3.36 8.11
N ALA A 39 5.39 -4.69 8.22
CA ALA A 39 4.26 -5.51 8.65
C ALA A 39 3.68 -5.08 10.01
N VAL A 40 4.54 -4.65 10.95
CA VAL A 40 4.11 -4.12 12.27
C VAL A 40 3.08 -2.98 12.21
N GLY A 41 3.07 -2.19 11.14
CA GLY A 41 2.13 -1.08 10.98
C GLY A 41 0.92 -1.41 10.11
N VAL A 42 0.78 -2.66 9.66
CA VAL A 42 -0.37 -3.13 8.86
C VAL A 42 -1.40 -3.75 9.80
N VAL A 43 -2.66 -3.35 9.63
CA VAL A 43 -3.78 -3.88 10.42
C VAL A 43 -4.67 -4.82 9.61
N ASP A 44 -4.74 -4.64 8.29
CA ASP A 44 -5.50 -5.49 7.38
C ASP A 44 -4.97 -5.37 5.94
N ALA A 45 -5.27 -6.34 5.09
CA ALA A 45 -4.96 -6.29 3.66
C ALA A 45 -6.00 -7.07 2.86
N THR A 46 -6.37 -6.56 1.69
CA THR A 46 -7.38 -7.21 0.86
C THR A 46 -6.88 -8.59 0.36
N PRO A 47 -7.73 -9.62 0.28
CA PRO A 47 -7.29 -11.00 0.02
C PRO A 47 -6.62 -11.24 -1.33
N ASP A 48 -6.76 -10.30 -2.28
CA ASP A 48 -6.15 -10.32 -3.61
C ASP A 48 -4.69 -9.85 -3.61
N VAL A 49 -4.20 -9.24 -2.53
CA VAL A 49 -2.81 -8.78 -2.43
C VAL A 49 -1.85 -9.96 -2.49
N ARG A 50 -0.92 -9.90 -3.44
CA ARG A 50 0.17 -10.86 -3.64
C ARG A 50 1.50 -10.10 -3.75
N VAL A 51 2.60 -10.79 -3.48
CA VAL A 51 3.94 -10.24 -3.70
C VAL A 51 4.07 -9.77 -5.16
N GLY A 52 4.51 -8.52 -5.34
CA GLY A 52 4.64 -7.89 -6.65
C GLY A 52 3.38 -7.16 -7.15
N SER A 53 2.23 -7.31 -6.48
CA SER A 53 1.03 -6.54 -6.79
C SER A 53 1.22 -5.07 -6.47
N GLU A 54 0.62 -4.23 -7.30
CA GLU A 54 0.49 -2.80 -7.07
C GLU A 54 -0.62 -2.56 -6.04
N VAL A 55 -0.32 -1.80 -4.99
CA VAL A 55 -1.23 -1.64 -3.85
C VAL A 55 -1.38 -0.18 -3.42
N ALA A 56 -2.58 0.14 -2.93
CA ALA A 56 -2.87 1.37 -2.20
C ALA A 56 -2.68 1.14 -0.70
N VAL A 57 -1.93 2.03 -0.05
CA VAL A 57 -1.78 2.06 1.40
C VAL A 57 -2.81 3.05 1.96
N VAL A 58 -3.69 2.56 2.81
CA VAL A 58 -4.90 3.25 3.26
C VAL A 58 -5.01 3.27 4.78
N HIS A 59 -5.65 4.32 5.30
CA HIS A 59 -6.10 4.38 6.68
C HIS A 59 -7.48 5.02 6.74
N GLY A 60 -8.50 4.28 7.14
CA GLY A 60 -9.89 4.75 7.19
C GLY A 60 -10.39 5.26 5.83
N GLY A 61 -9.89 4.69 4.72
CA GLY A 61 -10.18 5.13 3.35
C GLY A 61 -9.34 6.31 2.84
N ASP A 62 -8.49 6.94 3.67
CA ASP A 62 -7.49 7.92 3.21
C ASP A 62 -6.31 7.19 2.55
N VAL A 63 -6.09 7.42 1.25
CA VAL A 63 -4.93 6.85 0.54
C VAL A 63 -3.70 7.68 0.85
N ARG A 64 -2.82 7.12 1.69
CA ARG A 64 -1.61 7.78 2.17
C ARG A 64 -0.39 7.51 1.30
N ALA A 65 -0.35 6.36 0.63
CA ALA A 65 0.71 6.01 -0.30
C ALA A 65 0.27 4.96 -1.33
N VAL A 66 1.10 4.76 -2.36
CA VAL A 66 1.01 3.63 -3.30
C VAL A 66 2.39 3.00 -3.47
N GLY A 67 2.39 1.70 -3.71
CA GLY A 67 3.63 0.93 -3.77
C GLY A 67 3.44 -0.47 -4.32
N VAL A 68 4.47 -1.29 -4.14
CA VAL A 68 4.48 -2.70 -4.53
C VAL A 68 4.49 -3.56 -3.28
N ALA A 69 3.57 -4.52 -3.20
CA ALA A 69 3.51 -5.48 -2.11
C ALA A 69 4.77 -6.36 -2.10
N ARG A 70 5.32 -6.55 -0.91
CA ARG A 70 6.49 -7.41 -0.62
C ARG A 70 6.12 -8.65 0.18
N MET A 71 4.85 -8.74 0.57
CA MET A 71 4.22 -9.83 1.31
C MET A 71 2.84 -10.10 0.70
N ASN A 72 2.28 -11.30 0.94
CA ASN A 72 0.89 -11.59 0.69
C ASN A 72 0.01 -11.03 1.81
N ALA A 73 -1.30 -10.86 1.56
CA ALA A 73 -2.23 -10.25 2.51
C ALA A 73 -2.11 -10.82 3.94
N ARG A 74 -2.13 -12.16 4.05
CA ARG A 74 -2.02 -12.85 5.35
C ARG A 74 -0.69 -12.62 6.05
N GLU A 75 0.42 -12.61 5.30
CA GLU A 75 1.75 -12.35 5.88
C GLU A 75 1.86 -10.93 6.41
N MET A 76 1.22 -9.96 5.74
CA MET A 76 1.23 -8.57 6.22
C MET A 76 0.54 -8.41 7.58
N VAL A 77 -0.50 -9.21 7.84
CA VAL A 77 -1.31 -9.13 9.08
C VAL A 77 -0.74 -10.01 10.19
N ASP A 78 -0.26 -11.21 9.85
CA ASP A 78 0.18 -12.20 10.85
C ASP A 78 1.62 -11.95 11.36
N LEU A 79 2.44 -11.17 10.63
CA LEU A 79 3.85 -10.95 10.96
C LEU A 79 4.10 -9.57 11.59
N GLU A 80 4.96 -9.54 12.61
CA GLU A 80 5.38 -8.29 13.27
C GLU A 80 6.64 -7.67 12.64
N ARG A 81 7.25 -8.32 11.64
CA ARG A 81 8.54 -7.90 11.06
C ARG A 81 8.58 -8.13 9.56
N GLY A 82 9.41 -7.33 8.90
CA GLY A 82 9.63 -7.38 7.46
C GLY A 82 8.89 -6.27 6.72
N GLU A 83 9.35 -6.01 5.51
CA GLU A 83 8.76 -4.98 4.65
C GLU A 83 7.48 -5.51 4.01
N ALA A 84 6.36 -4.84 4.24
CA ALA A 84 5.06 -5.20 3.66
C ALA A 84 4.85 -4.53 2.31
N VAL A 85 5.19 -3.23 2.19
CA VAL A 85 5.02 -2.46 0.96
C VAL A 85 6.25 -1.60 0.67
N ARG A 86 6.82 -1.80 -0.52
CA ARG A 86 7.83 -0.90 -1.09
C ARG A 86 7.12 0.33 -1.63
N VAL A 87 7.17 1.43 -0.89
CA VAL A 87 6.47 2.66 -1.27
C VAL A 87 7.18 3.35 -2.44
N ARG A 88 6.39 3.78 -3.42
CA ARG A 88 6.90 4.50 -4.61
C ARG A 88 6.46 5.95 -4.62
N HIS A 89 5.21 6.23 -4.24
CA HIS A 89 4.68 7.59 -4.16
C HIS A 89 3.82 7.72 -2.91
N ARG A 90 4.04 8.79 -2.16
CA ARG A 90 3.29 9.15 -0.95
C ARG A 90 2.45 10.39 -1.20
N ALA A 91 1.29 10.46 -0.57
CA ALA A 91 0.54 11.71 -0.51
C ALA A 91 1.35 12.76 0.26
N SER A 92 1.36 14.01 -0.22
CA SER A 92 1.85 15.11 0.59
C SER A 92 0.96 15.27 1.83
N ALA A 93 1.56 15.56 2.98
CA ALA A 93 0.77 16.02 4.12
C ALA A 93 -0.06 17.25 3.69
N PRO A 94 -1.30 17.41 4.19
CA PRO A 94 -2.04 18.64 3.98
C PRO A 94 -1.17 19.81 4.43
N LYS A 95 -0.97 20.80 3.55
CA LYS A 95 -0.41 22.08 3.96
C LYS A 95 -1.45 22.75 4.85
N ALA A 96 -1.06 23.05 6.09
CA ALA A 96 -1.84 23.87 7.00
C ALA A 96 -2.08 25.27 6.41
#